data_AF-A0A523QCY4-F1
#
_entry.id   AF-A0A523QCY4-F1
#
_cell.length_a   1.000
_cell.length_b   1.000
_cell.length_c   1.000
_cell.angle_alpha   90.00
_cell.angle_beta   90.00
_cell.angle_gamma   90.00
#
_symmetry.space_group_name_H-M   'P 1'
#
loop_
_entity.id
_entity.type
_entity.pdbx_description
1 polymer ?
#
loop_
_entity_poly.entity_id
_entity_poly.type
_entity_poly.pdbx_seq_one_letter_code
_entity_poly.pdbx_strand_id
1 'polypeptide(L)'
;MPSRYLIVAVLLVAICLGALVFYEWQGRQIGQLGENTYVFLEIWQHTNGELIEGEYAPGMCIDFPGYDFYENAGVLSIFTPLAEVPDNFLTVVGVGESLSGSAGMGAASGLVWINSFPTTVGAVGGNFSMTSLDADGTVSLTYRGINLVLELGEWWENVTISTEQTGENSLVKYTTMVTVKNYGFQDKNKIKVY
;
A
#
# COMPACT_ATOMS: atom_id res chain seq x y z
N MET A 1 19.51 -49.43 -16.84
CA MET A 1 18.89 -48.16 -17.30
C MET A 1 17.49 -48.11 -16.73
N PRO A 2 17.15 -47.15 -15.84
CA PRO A 2 15.76 -47.02 -15.38
C PRO A 2 14.85 -46.75 -16.59
N SER A 3 13.69 -47.40 -16.63
CA SER A 3 12.74 -47.21 -17.73
C SER A 3 12.26 -45.76 -17.73
N ARG A 4 12.08 -45.17 -18.92
CA ARG A 4 11.65 -43.77 -19.07
C ARG A 4 10.37 -43.45 -18.28
N TYR A 5 9.53 -44.46 -18.05
CA TYR A 5 8.32 -44.38 -17.24
C TYR A 5 8.58 -44.16 -15.74
N LEU A 6 9.67 -44.70 -15.19
CA LEU A 6 10.04 -44.52 -13.79
C LEU A 6 10.47 -43.06 -13.50
N ILE A 7 11.20 -42.44 -14.44
CA ILE A 7 11.66 -41.05 -14.29
C ILE A 7 10.47 -40.06 -14.35
N VAL A 8 9.53 -40.29 -15.27
CA VAL A 8 8.34 -39.45 -15.41
C VAL A 8 7.42 -39.57 -14.19
N ALA A 9 7.24 -40.78 -13.65
CA ALA A 9 6.43 -41.00 -12.45
C ALA A 9 7.03 -40.30 -11.21
N VAL A 10 8.35 -40.36 -11.02
CA VAL A 10 9.03 -39.68 -9.90
C VAL A 10 8.91 -38.16 -10.01
N LEU A 11 9.06 -37.60 -11.21
CA LEU A 11 8.90 -36.15 -11.44
C LEU A 11 7.46 -35.68 -11.16
N LEU A 12 6.45 -36.43 -11.61
CA LEU A 12 5.04 -36.08 -11.33
C LEU A 12 4.73 -36.11 -9.84
N VAL A 13 5.21 -37.12 -9.12
CA VAL A 13 5.04 -37.21 -7.65
C VAL A 13 5.75 -36.05 -6.94
N ALA A 14 6.95 -35.68 -7.35
CA ALA A 14 7.68 -34.54 -6.79
C ALA A 14 6.95 -33.20 -7.04
N ILE A 15 6.36 -33.01 -8.23
CA ILE A 15 5.56 -31.81 -8.55
C ILE A 15 4.28 -31.78 -7.72
N CYS A 16 3.57 -32.90 -7.60
CA CYS A 16 2.35 -32.97 -6.79
C CYS A 16 2.62 -32.73 -5.30
N LEU A 17 3.71 -33.30 -4.75
CA LEU A 17 4.14 -33.04 -3.38
C LEU A 17 4.59 -31.58 -3.20
N GLY A 18 5.32 -31.01 -4.15
CA GLY A 18 5.71 -29.61 -4.12
C GLY A 18 4.50 -28.67 -4.15
N ALA A 19 3.51 -28.95 -4.99
CA ALA A 19 2.27 -28.19 -5.06
C ALA A 19 1.43 -28.32 -3.77
N LEU A 20 1.37 -29.52 -3.17
CA LEU A 20 0.66 -29.76 -1.92
C LEU A 20 1.32 -29.01 -0.75
N VAL A 21 2.65 -29.09 -0.63
CA VAL A 21 3.42 -28.36 0.41
C VAL A 21 3.29 -26.85 0.22
N PHE A 22 3.32 -26.37 -1.03
CA PHE A 22 3.11 -24.95 -1.32
C PHE A 22 1.69 -24.49 -0.96
N TYR A 23 0.68 -25.31 -1.25
CA TYR A 23 -0.72 -25.02 -0.91
C TYR A 23 -0.97 -25.06 0.60
N GLU A 24 -0.40 -26.04 1.32
CA GLU A 24 -0.46 -26.09 2.78
C GLU A 24 0.29 -24.92 3.42
N TRP A 25 1.44 -24.52 2.87
CA TRP A 25 2.19 -23.35 3.35
C TRP A 25 1.39 -22.06 3.15
N GLN A 26 0.79 -21.84 1.98
CA GLN A 26 -0.11 -20.70 1.75
C GLN A 26 -1.34 -20.73 2.67
N GLY A 27 -1.97 -21.90 2.86
CA GLY A 27 -3.11 -22.06 3.77
C GLY A 27 -2.74 -21.79 5.24
N ARG A 28 -1.51 -22.11 5.65
CA ARG A 28 -1.01 -21.87 7.02
C ARG A 28 -0.66 -20.40 7.29
N GLN A 29 -0.18 -19.68 6.27
CA GLN A 29 0.06 -18.23 6.32
C GLN A 29 -1.27 -17.47 6.58
N ILE A 30 -2.35 -17.87 5.90
CA ILE A 30 -3.70 -17.29 6.10
C ILE A 30 -4.27 -17.64 7.49
N GLY A 31 -3.92 -18.81 8.04
CA GLY A 31 -4.40 -19.29 9.34
C GLY A 31 -3.73 -18.67 10.58
N GLN A 32 -2.74 -17.79 10.43
CA GLN A 32 -2.03 -17.15 11.55
C GLN A 32 -2.43 -15.71 11.86
N LEU A 33 -3.14 -15.02 10.97
CA LEU A 33 -3.88 -13.81 11.34
C LEU A 33 -5.02 -14.25 12.27
N GLY A 34 -5.03 -13.75 13.50
CA GLY A 34 -6.18 -13.96 14.39
C GLY A 34 -7.46 -13.50 13.67
N GLU A 35 -8.58 -14.20 13.87
CA GLU A 35 -9.84 -13.96 13.12
C GLU A 35 -10.27 -12.47 13.08
N ASN A 36 -9.93 -11.74 14.15
CA ASN A 36 -10.23 -10.31 14.33
C ASN A 36 -9.04 -9.37 14.09
N THR A 37 -8.00 -9.80 13.38
CA THR A 37 -6.83 -8.98 13.09
C THR A 37 -6.62 -8.76 11.60
N TYR A 38 -5.95 -7.67 11.26
CA TYR A 38 -5.52 -7.33 9.91
C TYR A 38 -4.20 -6.55 9.97
N VAL A 39 -3.45 -6.48 8.88
CA VAL A 39 -2.30 -5.57 8.77
C VAL A 39 -2.73 -4.23 8.19
N PHE A 40 -2.34 -3.11 8.79
CA PHE A 40 -2.54 -1.79 8.22
C PHE A 40 -1.25 -1.27 7.57
N LEU A 41 -1.32 -0.98 6.27
CA LEU A 41 -0.26 -0.34 5.52
C LEU A 41 -0.75 1.02 5.02
N GLU A 42 0.06 2.06 5.14
CA GLU A 42 -0.27 3.38 4.60
C GLU A 42 0.72 3.78 3.53
N ILE A 43 0.20 4.27 2.42
CA ILE A 43 0.92 4.81 1.29
C ILE A 43 0.48 6.25 1.13
N TRP A 44 1.42 7.19 1.31
CA TRP A 44 1.10 8.61 1.27
C TRP A 44 2.04 9.34 0.32
N GLN A 45 1.47 10.19 -0.54
CA GLN A 45 2.23 11.12 -1.36
C GLN A 45 2.06 12.55 -0.84
N HIS A 46 3.17 13.24 -0.59
CA HIS A 46 3.18 14.67 -0.35
C HIS A 46 3.92 15.40 -1.46
N THR A 47 3.32 16.42 -2.06
CA THR A 47 3.99 17.27 -3.05
C THR A 47 4.01 18.72 -2.56
N ASN A 48 5.21 19.26 -2.38
CA ASN A 48 5.44 20.67 -2.12
C ASN A 48 5.94 21.37 -3.40
N GLY A 49 5.37 22.53 -3.71
CA GLY A 49 5.86 23.40 -4.78
C GLY A 49 6.59 24.64 -4.22
N GLU A 50 7.73 24.97 -4.78
CA GLU A 50 8.50 26.18 -4.49
C GLU A 50 8.61 27.03 -5.78
N LEU A 51 8.08 28.25 -5.75
CA LEU A 51 8.17 29.17 -6.89
C LEU A 51 9.62 29.69 -7.01
N ILE A 52 10.27 29.39 -8.12
CA ILE A 52 11.63 29.88 -8.44
C ILE A 52 11.54 31.23 -9.17
N GLU A 53 10.67 31.32 -10.17
CA GLU A 53 10.53 32.49 -11.05
C GLU A 53 9.07 32.64 -11.50
N GLY A 54 8.67 33.87 -11.84
CA GLY A 54 7.33 34.19 -12.34
C GLY A 54 6.35 34.56 -11.24
N GLU A 55 5.06 34.38 -11.52
CA GLU A 55 3.99 34.69 -10.58
C GLU A 55 3.38 33.42 -9.99
N TYR A 56 2.97 33.51 -8.73
CA TYR A 56 2.25 32.43 -8.07
C TYR A 56 0.87 32.24 -8.72
N ALA A 57 0.65 31.07 -9.35
CA ALA A 57 -0.68 30.65 -9.76
C ALA A 57 -1.38 29.94 -8.57
N PRO A 58 -2.69 30.12 -8.38
CA PRO A 58 -3.43 29.38 -7.36
C PRO A 58 -3.30 27.89 -7.63
N GLY A 59 -2.66 27.17 -6.70
CA GLY A 59 -2.49 25.73 -6.80
C GLY A 59 -3.81 24.98 -6.61
N MET A 60 -3.78 23.66 -6.85
CA MET A 60 -4.95 22.80 -6.68
C MET A 60 -5.38 22.76 -5.20
N CYS A 61 -6.68 22.88 -4.93
CA CYS A 61 -7.24 22.65 -3.60
C CYS A 61 -7.93 21.27 -3.58
N ILE A 62 -7.47 20.37 -2.72
CA ILE A 62 -8.04 19.02 -2.56
C ILE A 62 -8.69 18.92 -1.18
N ASP A 63 -9.93 18.45 -1.11
CA ASP A 63 -10.65 18.28 0.15
C ASP A 63 -11.51 17.00 0.12
N PHE A 64 -10.84 15.85 0.17
CA PHE A 64 -11.49 14.53 0.16
C PHE A 64 -10.81 13.54 1.13
N PRO A 65 -10.64 13.85 2.43
CA PRO A 65 -10.11 12.88 3.38
C PRO A 65 -11.12 11.75 3.61
N GLY A 66 -10.79 10.53 3.18
CA GLY A 66 -11.65 9.36 3.30
C GLY A 66 -11.51 8.59 4.60
N TYR A 67 -10.38 8.75 5.30
CA TYR A 67 -10.11 8.09 6.58
C TYR A 67 -9.10 8.85 7.44
N ASP A 68 -9.01 8.47 8.71
CA ASP A 68 -7.96 8.84 9.66
C ASP A 68 -7.54 7.59 10.47
N PHE A 69 -6.23 7.43 10.70
CA PHE A 69 -5.69 6.34 11.51
C PHE A 69 -4.99 6.89 12.75
N TYR A 70 -5.58 6.62 13.92
CA TYR A 70 -5.03 7.05 15.20
C TYR A 70 -4.09 5.97 15.76
N GLU A 71 -2.81 6.05 15.36
CA GLU A 71 -1.75 5.05 15.66
C GLU A 71 -1.71 4.65 17.14
N ASN A 72 -1.76 5.62 18.06
CA ASN A 72 -1.66 5.36 19.51
C ASN A 72 -2.79 4.48 20.06
N ALA A 73 -3.99 4.52 19.45
CA ALA A 73 -5.11 3.67 19.86
C ALA A 73 -5.35 2.49 18.91
N GLY A 74 -4.73 2.48 17.74
CA GLY A 74 -5.01 1.54 16.65
C GLY A 74 -6.44 1.67 16.14
N VAL A 75 -6.95 2.90 16.01
CA VAL A 75 -8.33 3.16 15.57
C VAL A 75 -8.32 3.70 14.15
N LEU A 76 -8.98 2.98 13.24
CA LEU A 76 -9.21 3.41 11.86
C LEU A 76 -10.61 4.01 11.73
N SER A 77 -10.68 5.31 11.50
CA SER A 77 -11.92 6.05 11.31
C SER A 77 -12.15 6.29 9.82
N ILE A 78 -13.34 5.96 9.31
CA ILE A 78 -13.70 6.05 7.89
C ILE A 78 -14.83 7.07 7.73
N PHE A 79 -14.61 8.06 6.87
CA PHE A 79 -15.54 9.19 6.66
C PHE A 79 -16.23 9.15 5.30
N THR A 80 -15.82 8.24 4.41
CA THR A 80 -16.41 8.12 3.09
C THR A 80 -17.84 7.57 3.21
N PRO A 81 -18.87 8.32 2.79
CA PRO A 81 -20.24 7.82 2.79
C PRO A 81 -20.28 6.65 1.79
N LEU A 82 -20.77 5.49 2.23
CA LEU A 82 -20.78 4.19 1.50
C LEU A 82 -19.57 3.27 1.73
N ALA A 83 -18.71 3.51 2.72
CA ALA A 83 -17.67 2.55 3.06
C ALA A 83 -18.26 1.29 3.75
N GLU A 84 -18.46 0.22 2.98
CA GLU A 84 -18.69 -1.12 3.53
C GLU A 84 -17.35 -1.75 3.91
N VAL A 85 -17.26 -2.25 5.15
CA VAL A 85 -16.10 -3.03 5.61
C VAL A 85 -16.37 -4.49 5.23
N PRO A 86 -15.56 -5.10 4.34
CA PRO A 86 -15.75 -6.50 3.98
C PRO A 86 -15.43 -7.41 5.17
N ASP A 87 -16.09 -8.57 5.25
CA ASP A 87 -15.84 -9.52 6.34
C ASP A 87 -14.47 -10.20 6.22
N ASN A 88 -14.00 -10.41 4.98
CA ASN A 88 -12.82 -11.21 4.66
C ASN A 88 -11.69 -10.37 4.02
N PHE A 89 -10.89 -9.71 4.86
CA PHE A 89 -9.65 -9.06 4.44
C PHE A 89 -8.49 -9.42 5.38
N LEU A 90 -7.28 -9.38 4.82
CA LEU A 90 -6.01 -9.65 5.50
C LEU A 90 -5.25 -8.35 5.77
N THR A 91 -5.32 -7.41 4.82
CA THR A 91 -4.63 -6.13 4.88
C THR A 91 -5.58 -4.99 4.49
N VAL A 92 -5.43 -3.85 5.14
CA VAL A 92 -6.04 -2.59 4.72
C VAL A 92 -4.91 -1.69 4.28
N VAL A 93 -5.02 -1.19 3.04
CA VAL A 93 -4.06 -0.23 2.51
C VAL A 93 -4.71 1.14 2.48
N GLY A 94 -4.24 2.04 3.34
CA GLY A 94 -4.53 3.46 3.25
C GLY A 94 -3.75 4.09 2.12
N VAL A 95 -4.42 4.80 1.23
CA VAL A 95 -3.78 5.56 0.15
C VAL A 95 -4.17 7.02 0.29
N GLY A 96 -3.22 7.93 0.14
CA GLY A 96 -3.52 9.35 0.19
C GLY A 96 -2.51 10.24 -0.51
N GLU A 97 -2.95 11.46 -0.76
CA GLU A 97 -2.13 12.54 -1.27
C GLU A 97 -2.37 13.83 -0.50
N SER A 98 -1.36 14.68 -0.48
CA SER A 98 -1.43 16.02 0.09
C SER A 98 -0.54 16.98 -0.68
N LEU A 99 -0.97 18.25 -0.71
CA LEU A 99 -0.29 19.31 -1.44
C LEU A 99 0.11 20.45 -0.50
N SER A 100 1.22 21.13 -0.82
CA SER A 100 1.64 22.35 -0.15
C SER A 100 2.37 23.32 -1.10
N GLY A 101 2.49 24.58 -0.67
CA GLY A 101 3.19 25.63 -1.40
C GLY A 101 2.55 25.94 -2.77
N SER A 102 3.37 25.99 -3.81
CA SER A 102 2.93 26.20 -5.20
C SER A 102 2.32 24.95 -5.85
N ALA A 103 2.36 23.78 -5.19
CA ALA A 103 1.67 22.60 -5.69
C ALA A 103 0.16 22.65 -5.41
N GLY A 104 -0.24 23.37 -4.36
CA GLY A 104 -1.62 23.44 -3.92
C GLY A 104 -1.77 23.35 -2.42
N MET A 105 -2.97 22.95 -1.97
CA MET A 105 -3.28 22.73 -0.58
C MET A 105 -4.30 21.60 -0.39
N GLY A 106 -4.33 21.07 0.83
CA GLY A 106 -5.30 20.06 1.25
C GLY A 106 -4.86 18.63 0.95
N ALA A 107 -5.80 17.69 1.09
CA ALA A 107 -5.53 16.27 1.02
C ALA A 107 -6.73 15.46 0.51
N ALA A 108 -6.43 14.32 -0.12
CA ALA A 108 -7.40 13.28 -0.44
C ALA A 108 -6.88 11.93 0.06
N SER A 109 -7.78 11.07 0.53
CA SER A 109 -7.41 9.73 0.95
C SER A 109 -8.52 8.71 0.75
N GLY A 110 -8.15 7.44 0.71
CA GLY A 110 -9.06 6.31 0.57
C GLY A 110 -8.46 5.03 1.12
N LEU A 111 -9.29 4.00 1.21
CA LEU A 111 -8.91 2.68 1.71
C LEU A 111 -9.09 1.63 0.64
N VAL A 112 -8.17 0.66 0.61
CA VAL A 112 -8.24 -0.51 -0.25
C VAL A 112 -8.17 -1.77 0.63
N TRP A 113 -9.19 -2.61 0.54
CA TRP A 113 -9.29 -3.86 1.28
C TRP A 113 -8.63 -4.99 0.49
N ILE A 114 -7.58 -5.59 1.05
CA ILE A 114 -6.83 -6.67 0.40
C ILE A 114 -7.18 -8.01 1.06
N ASN A 115 -7.77 -8.89 0.29
CA ASN A 115 -8.15 -10.24 0.72
C ASN A 115 -7.23 -11.34 0.21
N SER A 116 -6.33 -11.02 -0.73
CA SER A 116 -5.43 -11.97 -1.37
C SER A 116 -4.24 -11.26 -1.99
N PHE A 117 -3.14 -12.00 -2.09
CA PHE A 117 -1.89 -11.58 -2.71
C PHE A 117 -1.54 -12.57 -3.83
N PRO A 118 -0.84 -12.13 -4.90
CA PRO A 118 -0.44 -10.76 -5.17
C PRO A 118 -1.62 -9.89 -5.64
N THR A 119 -1.52 -8.58 -5.46
CA THR A 119 -2.52 -7.61 -5.90
C THR A 119 -1.90 -6.26 -6.22
N THR A 120 -2.60 -5.45 -7.01
CA THR A 120 -2.15 -4.10 -7.36
C THR A 120 -3.02 -3.08 -6.64
N VAL A 121 -2.37 -2.15 -5.94
CA VAL A 121 -3.00 -1.00 -5.31
C VAL A 121 -2.68 0.23 -6.13
N GLY A 122 -3.72 0.87 -6.65
CA GLY A 122 -3.58 2.20 -7.25
C GLY A 122 -3.38 3.22 -6.14
N ALA A 123 -2.33 4.02 -6.25
CA ALA A 123 -2.08 5.15 -5.37
C ALA A 123 -1.70 6.37 -6.20
N VAL A 124 -1.87 7.54 -5.61
CA VAL A 124 -1.37 8.78 -6.21
C VAL A 124 0.15 8.69 -6.30
N GLY A 125 0.71 8.85 -7.50
CA GLY A 125 2.16 8.72 -7.75
C GLY A 125 2.62 7.41 -8.37
N GLY A 126 1.72 6.43 -8.51
CA GLY A 126 1.98 5.18 -9.22
C GLY A 126 1.27 3.97 -8.63
N ASN A 127 1.37 2.85 -9.34
CA ASN A 127 0.83 1.58 -8.85
C ASN A 127 1.85 0.91 -7.93
N PHE A 128 1.36 0.39 -6.80
CA PHE A 128 2.10 -0.48 -5.91
C PHE A 128 1.65 -1.91 -6.15
N SER A 129 2.60 -2.81 -6.39
CA SER A 129 2.32 -4.24 -6.50
C SER A 129 2.59 -4.89 -5.15
N MET A 130 1.53 -5.22 -4.43
CA MET A 130 1.58 -5.95 -3.16
C MET A 130 1.85 -7.43 -3.47
N THR A 131 3.01 -7.95 -3.09
CA THR A 131 3.47 -9.27 -3.54
C THR A 131 3.20 -10.37 -2.53
N SER A 132 3.43 -10.12 -1.23
CA SER A 132 3.14 -11.07 -0.17
C SER A 132 2.89 -10.39 1.18
N LEU A 133 2.24 -11.16 2.07
CA LEU A 133 2.11 -10.88 3.48
C LEU A 133 2.59 -12.13 4.22
N ASP A 134 3.61 -11.97 5.05
CA ASP A 134 4.11 -13.04 5.91
C ASP A 134 3.35 -13.07 7.24
N ALA A 135 3.35 -14.22 7.90
CA ALA A 135 2.59 -14.44 9.13
C ALA A 135 3.06 -13.61 10.33
N ASP A 136 4.28 -13.08 10.30
CA ASP A 136 4.76 -12.13 11.30
C ASP A 136 4.26 -10.70 11.04
N GLY A 137 3.58 -10.47 9.92
CA GLY A 137 3.01 -9.20 9.46
C GLY A 137 3.95 -8.40 8.55
N THR A 138 5.08 -8.99 8.13
CA THR A 138 5.97 -8.40 7.14
C THR A 138 5.27 -8.31 5.79
N VAL A 139 5.32 -7.12 5.18
CA VAL A 139 4.70 -6.87 3.87
C VAL A 139 5.78 -6.73 2.82
N SER A 140 5.67 -7.52 1.75
CA SER A 140 6.49 -7.34 0.55
C SER A 140 5.68 -6.64 -0.54
N LEU A 141 6.29 -5.63 -1.18
CA LEU A 141 5.67 -4.88 -2.27
C LEU A 141 6.71 -4.32 -3.24
N THR A 142 6.26 -3.94 -4.44
CA THR A 142 7.11 -3.31 -5.46
C THR A 142 6.57 -1.93 -5.80
N TYR A 143 7.47 -0.93 -5.85
CA TYR A 143 7.18 0.43 -6.32
C TYR A 143 8.18 0.83 -7.40
N ARG A 144 7.69 1.15 -8.61
CA ARG A 144 8.53 1.54 -9.77
C ARG A 144 9.70 0.57 -10.04
N GLY A 145 9.46 -0.73 -9.84
CA GLY A 145 10.47 -1.79 -10.02
C GLY A 145 11.41 -2.01 -8.82
N ILE A 146 11.30 -1.21 -7.76
CA ILE A 146 12.03 -1.39 -6.51
C ILE A 146 11.24 -2.34 -5.62
N ASN A 147 11.88 -3.42 -5.16
CA ASN A 147 11.29 -4.32 -4.17
C ASN A 147 11.53 -3.77 -2.76
N LEU A 148 10.45 -3.72 -1.98
CA LEU A 148 10.41 -3.27 -0.60
C LEU A 148 9.90 -4.43 0.25
N VAL A 149 10.53 -4.63 1.39
CA VAL A 149 10.12 -5.57 2.44
C VAL A 149 10.08 -4.75 3.72
N LEU A 150 8.91 -4.66 4.34
CA LEU A 150 8.67 -3.82 5.51
C LEU A 150 8.18 -4.70 6.66
N GLU A 151 9.01 -4.84 7.69
CA GLU A 151 8.62 -5.43 8.97
C GLU A 151 7.66 -4.49 9.72
N LEU A 152 7.23 -4.91 10.91
CA LEU A 152 6.23 -4.18 11.70
C LEU A 152 6.82 -2.88 12.23
N GLY A 153 6.10 -1.78 12.01
CA GLY A 153 6.53 -0.44 12.38
C GLY A 153 7.57 0.15 11.43
N GLU A 154 8.06 -0.62 10.46
CA GLU A 154 8.98 -0.10 9.47
C GLU A 154 8.27 0.78 8.45
N TRP A 155 9.06 1.71 7.91
CA TRP A 155 8.60 2.61 6.88
C TRP A 155 9.72 2.84 5.87
N TRP A 156 9.31 3.26 4.69
CA TRP A 156 10.19 3.61 3.60
C TRP A 156 9.74 4.93 3.00
N GLU A 157 10.70 5.69 2.49
CA GLU A 157 10.44 6.92 1.76
C GLU A 157 11.20 7.01 0.45
N ASN A 158 10.62 7.74 -0.49
CA ASN A 158 11.31 8.20 -1.69
C ASN A 158 10.99 9.66 -1.95
N VAL A 159 12.05 10.43 -2.16
CA VAL A 159 11.96 11.85 -2.50
C VAL A 159 12.42 12.04 -3.94
N THR A 160 11.58 12.67 -4.75
CA THR A 160 11.89 13.09 -6.11
C THR A 160 11.75 14.59 -6.22
N ILE A 161 12.71 15.23 -6.91
CA ILE A 161 12.67 16.66 -7.20
C ILE A 161 12.54 16.83 -8.71
N SER A 162 11.55 17.62 -9.14
CA SER A 162 11.42 18.09 -10.52
C SER A 162 11.40 19.61 -10.57
N THR A 163 11.65 20.17 -11.75
CA THR A 163 11.47 21.59 -12.01
C THR A 163 10.70 21.70 -13.32
N GLU A 164 9.59 22.42 -13.27
CA GLU A 164 8.61 22.46 -14.34
C GLU A 164 8.21 23.89 -14.63
N GLN A 165 8.05 24.19 -15.91
CA GLN A 165 7.46 25.45 -16.34
C GLN A 165 5.94 25.30 -16.26
N THR A 166 5.33 26.16 -15.46
CA THR A 166 3.89 26.19 -15.16
C THR A 166 3.30 27.50 -15.66
N GLY A 167 2.14 27.43 -16.31
CA GLY A 167 1.58 28.59 -17.00
C GLY A 167 2.51 29.15 -18.09
N GLU A 168 2.43 30.45 -18.37
CA GLU A 168 3.22 31.07 -19.43
C GLU A 168 4.66 31.40 -18.98
N ASN A 169 4.89 31.79 -17.72
CA ASN A 169 6.18 32.33 -17.27
C ASN A 169 6.62 31.89 -15.87
N SER A 170 5.98 30.89 -15.24
CA SER A 170 6.34 30.50 -13.88
C SER A 170 7.19 29.24 -13.84
N LEU A 171 8.32 29.28 -13.15
CA LEU A 171 9.18 28.13 -12.92
C LEU A 171 8.97 27.63 -11.49
N VAL A 172 8.53 26.39 -11.34
CA VAL A 172 8.24 25.80 -10.03
C VAL A 172 9.10 24.57 -9.83
N LYS A 173 9.72 24.47 -8.66
CA LYS A 173 10.38 23.26 -8.18
C LYS A 173 9.41 22.44 -7.37
N TYR A 174 9.17 21.20 -7.78
CA TYR A 174 8.36 20.26 -7.02
C TYR A 174 9.25 19.32 -6.24
N THR A 175 8.89 19.10 -4.98
CA THR A 175 9.45 18.05 -4.14
C THR A 175 8.31 17.09 -3.81
N THR A 176 8.35 15.90 -4.39
CA THR A 176 7.37 14.84 -4.14
C THR A 176 8.01 13.80 -3.24
N MET A 177 7.41 13.58 -2.07
CA MET A 177 7.76 12.54 -1.11
C MET A 177 6.68 11.46 -1.14
N VAL A 178 7.08 10.21 -1.31
CA VAL A 178 6.21 9.04 -1.19
C VAL A 178 6.66 8.26 0.02
N THR A 179 5.76 8.02 0.97
CA THR A 179 6.02 7.20 2.17
C THR A 179 5.18 5.93 2.12
N VAL A 180 5.76 4.84 2.58
CA VAL A 180 5.05 3.58 2.83
C VAL A 180 5.34 3.16 4.26
N LYS A 181 4.32 2.98 5.10
CA LYS A 181 4.47 2.60 6.51
C LYS A 181 3.65 1.36 6.83
N ASN A 182 4.29 0.35 7.42
CA ASN A 182 3.62 -0.83 7.95
C ASN A 182 3.32 -0.61 9.44
N TYR A 183 2.06 -0.32 9.77
CA TYR A 183 1.63 -0.17 11.17
C TYR A 183 1.43 -1.52 11.88
N GLY A 184 1.66 -2.64 11.19
CA GLY A 184 1.53 -3.98 11.72
C GLY A 184 0.09 -4.38 11.98
N PHE A 185 -0.09 -5.34 12.89
CA PHE A 185 -1.40 -5.91 13.21
C PHE A 185 -2.30 -4.92 13.94
N GLN A 186 -3.54 -4.83 13.47
CA GLN A 186 -4.62 -4.00 13.99
C GLN A 186 -5.86 -4.85 14.28
N ASP A 187 -6.73 -4.35 15.16
CA ASP A 187 -7.98 -5.02 15.57
C ASP A 187 -9.15 -4.56 14.70
N LYS A 188 -9.85 -5.50 14.06
CA LYS A 188 -11.04 -5.22 13.23
C LYS A 188 -12.14 -4.52 14.03
N ASN A 189 -12.24 -4.76 15.35
CA ASN A 189 -13.22 -4.11 16.22
C ASN A 189 -12.93 -2.62 16.47
N LYS A 190 -11.75 -2.13 16.05
CA LYS A 190 -11.36 -0.72 16.16
C LYS A 190 -11.55 0.06 14.85
N ILE A 191 -12.22 -0.52 13.87
CA ILE A 191 -12.66 0.18 12.66
C ILE A 191 -13.98 0.88 12.97
N LYS A 192 -14.05 2.19 12.70
CA LYS A 192 -15.24 3.03 12.92
C LYS A 192 -15.66 3.66 11.60
N VAL A 193 -16.91 3.44 11.21
CA VAL A 193 -17.52 4.07 10.03
C VAL A 193 -18.48 5.15 10.51
N TYR A 194 -18.38 6.34 9.94
CA TYR A 194 -19.18 7.53 10.30
C TYR A 194 -20.15 7.94 9.18
#